data_AF-A0A0C3C0S8-F1
#
_entry.id   AF-A0A0C3C0S8-F1
#
_cell.length_a   1.000
_cell.length_b   1.000
_cell.length_c   1.000
_cell.angle_alpha   90.00
_cell.angle_beta   90.00
_cell.angle_gamma   90.00
#
_symmetry.space_group_name_H-M   'P 1'
#
loop_
_entity.id
_entity.type
_entity.pdbx_description
1 polymer ?
#
loop_
_entity_poly.entity_id
_entity_poly.type
_entity_poly.pdbx_seq_one_letter_code
_entity_poly.pdbx_strand_id
1 'polypeptide(L)'
;MQIVMSELRTHTNLDPSRVINDFVASVANPRQPLHCTTFLHGCLMALNWKDSGLANSEILRTQHHNLYNACMALLTAPRPPEDFEYVGSETWHLRKDITEALETCHCDTEDAFVRQVHVVSNSARPNQGKPCSYSDLGQLLFVIIHNALQPARDESIHKISRNAAKAARAGKQVMWPTKPQELLPYGAKASVEALILWVGIVPHAVSLGMLGSMLEICKKQIVPYIVGSKTLAGQLASITEIVWMVWMVQQQAPGRTNVTPTECLDDLKRIALFCHMLADLCYEMELKNFAVGSVERLLGMGDIVFKWLPGLDSSVYRMT
;
A
#
# COMPACT_ATOMS: atom_id res chain seq x y z
N MET A 1 -8.75 23.66 26.84
CA MET A 1 -7.63 23.36 25.93
C MET A 1 -8.21 23.32 24.52
N GLN A 2 -8.09 24.42 23.76
CA GLN A 2 -8.52 24.44 22.37
C GLN A 2 -7.60 23.50 21.60
N ILE A 3 -8.17 22.43 21.03
CA ILE A 3 -7.47 21.63 20.04
C ILE A 3 -7.33 22.55 18.83
N VAL A 4 -6.12 23.07 18.61
CA VAL A 4 -5.77 23.68 17.32
C VAL A 4 -5.87 22.53 16.32
N MET A 5 -6.99 22.45 15.60
CA MET A 5 -7.13 21.52 14.49
C MET A 5 -6.04 21.89 13.49
N SER A 6 -5.09 20.98 13.26
CA SER A 6 -4.13 21.15 12.19
C SER A 6 -4.91 21.28 10.87
N GLU A 7 -4.60 22.32 10.09
CA GLU A 7 -5.19 22.49 8.75
C GLU A 7 -4.52 21.52 7.77
N LEU A 8 -5.31 20.97 6.85
CA LEU A 8 -4.83 20.08 5.81
C LEU A 8 -3.90 20.87 4.87
N ARG A 9 -2.67 20.40 4.69
CA ARG A 9 -1.65 21.10 3.89
C ARG A 9 -1.45 20.43 2.55
N THR A 10 -1.33 21.20 1.50
CA THR A 10 -1.05 20.70 0.15
C THR A 10 0.25 21.25 -0.41
N HIS A 11 0.85 20.51 -1.35
CA HIS A 11 1.91 21.04 -2.18
C HIS A 11 1.42 22.25 -3.00
N THR A 12 2.22 23.31 -3.09
CA THR A 12 1.93 24.52 -3.90
C THR A 12 0.61 25.24 -3.58
N ASN A 13 0.07 25.12 -2.35
CA ASN A 13 -1.18 25.75 -1.92
C ASN A 13 -2.41 25.39 -2.78
N LEU A 14 -2.43 24.20 -3.39
CA LEU A 14 -3.63 23.67 -4.04
C LEU A 14 -4.79 23.59 -3.05
N ASP A 15 -6.03 23.88 -3.46
CA ASP A 15 -7.19 23.71 -2.60
C ASP A 15 -7.32 22.23 -2.18
N PRO A 16 -7.12 21.89 -0.89
CA PRO A 16 -7.16 20.50 -0.44
C PRO A 16 -8.53 19.84 -0.66
N SER A 17 -9.61 20.62 -0.55
CA SER A 17 -10.97 20.09 -0.75
C SER A 17 -11.19 19.70 -2.21
N ARG A 18 -10.74 20.56 -3.14
CA ARG A 18 -10.81 20.26 -4.56
C ARG A 18 -9.93 19.07 -4.94
N VAL A 19 -8.71 18.97 -4.40
CA VAL A 19 -7.82 17.81 -4.63
C VAL A 19 -8.50 16.50 -4.23
N ILE A 20 -9.13 16.46 -3.04
CA ILE A 20 -9.82 15.26 -2.57
C ILE A 20 -11.05 14.96 -3.41
N ASN A 21 -11.90 15.96 -3.68
CA ASN A 21 -13.14 15.77 -4.42
C ASN A 21 -12.89 15.33 -5.86
N ASP A 22 -11.95 15.97 -6.55
CA ASP A 22 -11.62 15.63 -7.94
C ASP A 22 -10.98 14.24 -8.01
N PHE A 23 -10.11 13.86 -7.07
CA PHE A 23 -9.59 12.49 -7.01
C PHE A 23 -10.71 11.46 -6.81
N VAL A 24 -11.57 11.67 -5.81
CA VAL A 24 -12.68 10.74 -5.50
C VAL A 24 -13.64 10.61 -6.67
N ALA A 25 -14.00 11.73 -7.32
CA ALA A 25 -14.84 11.73 -8.51
C ALA A 25 -14.16 10.99 -9.67
N SER A 26 -12.85 11.19 -9.85
CA SER A 26 -12.09 10.54 -10.92
C SER A 26 -12.11 9.03 -10.82
N VAL A 27 -12.06 8.48 -9.61
CA VAL A 27 -11.98 7.04 -9.38
C VAL A 27 -13.33 6.42 -8.99
N ALA A 28 -14.44 7.14 -9.18
CA ALA A 28 -15.78 6.61 -8.95
C ALA A 28 -16.05 5.34 -9.78
N ASN A 29 -15.44 5.23 -10.96
CA ASN A 29 -15.27 3.98 -11.71
C ASN A 29 -13.77 3.65 -11.83
N PRO A 30 -13.21 2.82 -10.93
CA PRO A 30 -11.78 2.52 -10.93
C PRO A 30 -11.23 1.88 -12.21
N ARG A 31 -12.09 1.25 -13.02
CA ARG A 31 -11.68 0.62 -14.28
C ARG A 31 -11.55 1.63 -15.42
N GLN A 32 -12.25 2.75 -15.32
CA GLN A 32 -12.25 3.84 -16.30
C GLN A 32 -12.24 5.19 -15.57
N PRO A 33 -11.09 5.58 -14.99
CA PRO A 33 -11.01 6.85 -14.29
C PRO A 33 -11.27 8.04 -15.23
N LEU A 34 -11.88 9.12 -14.69
CA LEU A 34 -12.20 10.33 -15.47
C LEU A 34 -10.97 11.16 -15.88
N HIS A 35 -9.86 10.95 -15.19
CA HIS A 35 -8.60 11.65 -15.42
C HIS A 35 -7.46 10.65 -15.53
N CYS A 36 -6.37 11.06 -16.18
CA CYS A 36 -5.21 10.20 -16.40
C CYS A 36 -4.43 9.89 -15.10
N THR A 37 -3.57 8.88 -15.17
CA THR A 37 -2.69 8.45 -14.08
C THR A 37 -1.87 9.60 -13.48
N THR A 38 -1.38 10.53 -14.32
CA THR A 38 -0.60 11.69 -13.86
C THR A 38 -1.41 12.63 -12.96
N PHE A 39 -2.69 12.85 -13.29
CA PHE A 39 -3.58 13.64 -12.46
C PHE A 39 -3.87 12.95 -11.11
N LEU A 40 -4.22 11.65 -11.15
CA LEU A 40 -4.50 10.87 -9.95
C LEU A 40 -3.30 10.84 -9.00
N HIS A 41 -2.11 10.57 -9.54
CA HIS A 41 -0.87 10.59 -8.79
C HIS A 41 -0.56 11.98 -8.24
N GLY A 42 -0.75 13.04 -9.03
CA GLY A 42 -0.57 14.43 -8.60
C GLY A 42 -1.46 14.81 -7.42
N CYS A 43 -2.72 14.39 -7.43
CA CYS A 43 -3.65 14.62 -6.31
C CYS A 43 -3.14 13.98 -5.02
N LEU A 44 -2.72 12.72 -5.09
CA LEU A 44 -2.19 12.00 -3.94
C LEU A 44 -0.85 12.59 -3.46
N MET A 45 0.05 12.96 -4.37
CA MET A 45 1.30 13.63 -4.03
C MET A 45 1.10 15.00 -3.39
N ALA A 46 0.10 15.76 -3.85
CA ALA A 46 -0.23 17.06 -3.25
C ALA A 46 -0.56 16.91 -1.77
N LEU A 47 -1.23 15.82 -1.38
CA LEU A 47 -1.58 15.49 0.01
C LEU A 47 -0.44 14.79 0.78
N ASN A 48 0.55 14.22 0.07
CA ASN A 48 1.62 13.39 0.63
C ASN A 48 3.00 14.11 0.68
N TRP A 49 3.07 15.37 0.23
CA TRP A 49 4.32 16.11 -0.02
C TRP A 49 5.30 16.27 1.16
N LYS A 50 4.85 16.21 2.43
CA LYS A 50 5.73 16.32 3.61
C LYS A 50 5.72 15.05 4.45
N ASP A 51 6.89 14.67 4.94
CA ASP A 51 7.09 13.56 5.89
C ASP A 51 6.44 12.26 5.42
N SER A 52 6.51 11.96 4.12
CA SER A 52 5.85 10.80 3.49
C SER A 52 4.36 10.69 3.85
N GLY A 53 3.68 11.84 3.94
CA GLY A 53 2.23 11.94 4.12
C GLY A 53 1.78 11.81 5.57
N LEU A 54 2.71 11.62 6.50
CA LEU A 54 2.41 11.51 7.92
C LEU A 54 1.81 12.81 8.49
N ALA A 55 2.23 13.96 7.97
CA ALA A 55 1.75 15.26 8.43
C ALA A 55 0.23 15.46 8.27
N ASN A 56 -0.37 14.88 7.23
CA ASN A 56 -1.81 14.97 6.95
C ASN A 56 -2.58 13.72 7.40
N SER A 57 -1.90 12.63 7.75
CA SER A 57 -2.51 11.32 8.00
C SER A 57 -3.62 11.38 9.06
N GLU A 58 -3.42 12.09 10.17
CA GLU A 58 -4.44 12.22 11.22
C GLU A 58 -5.71 12.93 10.73
N ILE A 59 -5.56 14.08 10.05
CA ILE A 59 -6.69 14.85 9.51
C ILE A 59 -7.43 14.05 8.45
N LEU A 60 -6.69 13.47 7.49
CA LEU A 60 -7.28 12.67 6.42
C LEU A 60 -8.04 11.47 7.00
N ARG A 61 -7.47 10.78 7.99
CA ARG A 61 -8.09 9.60 8.60
C ARG A 61 -9.28 9.94 9.49
N THR A 62 -9.39 11.15 10.01
CA THR A 62 -10.50 11.54 10.89
C THR A 62 -11.61 12.26 10.16
N GLN A 63 -11.31 12.97 9.06
CA GLN A 63 -12.23 13.89 8.38
C GLN A 63 -12.48 13.54 6.91
N HIS A 64 -11.61 12.77 6.26
CA HIS A 64 -11.66 12.51 4.82
C HIS A 64 -11.61 11.00 4.50
N HIS A 65 -12.50 10.21 5.12
CA HIS A 65 -12.59 8.76 4.90
C HIS A 65 -12.88 8.40 3.43
N ASN A 66 -13.58 9.27 2.70
CA ASN A 66 -13.87 9.10 1.28
C ASN A 66 -12.61 8.98 0.43
N LEU A 67 -11.53 9.70 0.76
CA LEU A 67 -10.24 9.58 0.08
C LEU A 67 -9.67 8.16 0.23
N TYR A 68 -9.60 7.65 1.46
CA TYR A 68 -9.09 6.30 1.72
C TYR A 68 -9.97 5.21 1.12
N ASN A 69 -11.29 5.37 1.20
CA ASN A 69 -12.24 4.46 0.56
C ASN A 69 -12.04 4.44 -0.97
N ALA A 70 -11.81 5.59 -1.59
CA ALA A 70 -11.52 5.71 -3.02
C ALA A 70 -10.17 5.09 -3.39
N CYS A 71 -9.11 5.33 -2.60
CA CYS A 71 -7.82 4.68 -2.77
C CYS A 71 -7.92 3.15 -2.66
N MET A 72 -8.63 2.64 -1.65
CA MET A 72 -8.88 1.20 -1.49
C MET A 72 -9.70 0.66 -2.65
N ALA A 73 -10.77 1.34 -3.07
CA ALA A 73 -11.58 0.92 -4.21
C ALA A 73 -10.78 0.87 -5.51
N LEU A 74 -9.80 1.76 -5.69
CA LEU A 74 -8.90 1.72 -6.84
C LEU A 74 -7.91 0.55 -6.78
N LEU A 75 -7.28 0.33 -5.62
CA LEU A 75 -6.35 -0.78 -5.40
C LEU A 75 -7.01 -2.15 -5.49
N THR A 76 -8.27 -2.27 -5.06
CA THR A 76 -8.97 -3.55 -4.94
C THR A 76 -9.97 -3.80 -6.06
N ALA A 77 -10.04 -2.91 -7.05
CA ALA A 77 -10.95 -3.07 -8.19
C ALA A 77 -10.65 -4.38 -8.93
N PRO A 78 -11.64 -5.28 -9.08
CA PRO A 78 -11.44 -6.52 -9.79
C PRO A 78 -11.08 -6.22 -11.25
N ARG A 79 -9.99 -6.82 -11.69
CA ARG A 79 -9.55 -6.84 -13.08
C ARG A 79 -9.75 -8.25 -13.61
N PRO A 80 -10.41 -8.43 -14.75
CA PRO A 80 -10.61 -9.74 -15.31
C PRO A 80 -9.28 -10.28 -15.88
N PRO A 81 -9.09 -11.60 -15.97
CA PRO A 81 -7.80 -12.19 -16.37
C PRO A 81 -7.30 -11.73 -17.74
N GLU A 82 -8.20 -11.39 -18.66
CA GLU A 82 -7.88 -10.86 -19.99
C GLU A 82 -7.22 -9.48 -19.97
N ASP A 83 -7.33 -8.73 -18.86
CA ASP A 83 -6.63 -7.46 -18.69
C ASP A 83 -5.13 -7.67 -18.44
N PHE A 84 -4.65 -8.91 -18.32
CA PHE A 84 -3.26 -9.25 -18.05
C PHE A 84 -2.61 -10.06 -19.18
N GLU A 85 -1.31 -9.85 -19.37
CA GLU A 85 -0.46 -10.65 -20.24
C GLU A 85 0.69 -11.30 -19.45
N TYR A 86 1.03 -12.53 -19.84
CA TYR A 86 2.16 -13.26 -19.28
C TYR A 86 3.44 -12.91 -20.03
N VAL A 87 4.38 -12.24 -19.37
CA VAL A 87 5.65 -11.81 -19.99
C VAL A 87 6.81 -12.67 -19.48
N GLY A 88 6.79 -13.96 -19.82
CA GLY A 88 7.98 -14.83 -19.85
C GLY A 88 8.75 -15.12 -18.55
N SER A 89 8.34 -14.63 -17.37
CA SER A 89 9.12 -14.75 -16.13
C SER A 89 8.28 -14.89 -14.85
N GLU A 90 7.20 -15.70 -14.87
CA GLU A 90 6.27 -15.86 -13.73
C GLU A 90 5.56 -14.56 -13.30
N THR A 91 5.72 -13.47 -14.06
CA THR A 91 5.19 -12.14 -13.75
C THR A 91 4.06 -11.79 -14.73
N TRP A 92 2.89 -11.47 -14.17
CA TRP A 92 1.74 -10.98 -14.93
C TRP A 92 1.80 -9.46 -14.97
N HIS A 93 1.73 -8.91 -16.18
CA HIS A 93 1.65 -7.47 -16.39
C HIS A 93 0.23 -7.13 -16.84
N LEU A 94 -0.28 -5.99 -16.38
CA LEU A 94 -1.47 -5.43 -17.02
C LEU A 94 -1.13 -5.17 -18.48
N ARG A 95 -1.99 -5.58 -19.42
CA ARG A 95 -1.71 -5.44 -20.84
C ARG A 95 -1.36 -4.00 -21.16
N LYS A 96 -0.38 -3.85 -22.06
CA LYS A 96 0.15 -2.55 -22.46
C LYS A 96 -0.92 -1.56 -22.92
N ASP A 97 -1.92 -2.01 -23.69
CA ASP A 97 -3.01 -1.16 -24.18
C ASP A 97 -3.87 -0.58 -23.06
N ILE A 98 -4.07 -1.34 -21.97
CA ILE A 98 -4.83 -0.89 -20.80
C ILE A 98 -4.01 0.12 -19.99
N THR A 99 -2.73 -0.16 -19.76
CA THR A 99 -1.84 0.81 -19.08
C THR A 99 -1.70 2.09 -19.88
N GLU A 100 -1.53 2.01 -21.21
CA GLU A 100 -1.42 3.17 -22.09
C GLU A 100 -2.70 4.01 -22.08
N ALA A 101 -3.88 3.39 -22.07
CA ALA A 101 -5.15 4.12 -21.97
C ALA A 101 -5.26 4.91 -20.66
N LEU A 102 -4.79 4.36 -19.54
CA LEU A 102 -4.81 5.03 -18.24
C LEU A 102 -3.74 6.13 -18.14
N GLU A 103 -2.58 5.92 -18.75
CA GLU A 103 -1.45 6.86 -18.75
C GLU A 103 -1.62 8.01 -19.75
N THR A 104 -2.37 7.80 -20.83
CA THR A 104 -2.65 8.83 -21.84
C THR A 104 -3.46 9.97 -21.23
N CYS A 105 -2.89 11.18 -21.29
CA CYS A 105 -3.55 12.37 -20.75
C CYS A 105 -4.73 12.79 -21.64
N HIS A 106 -5.91 12.85 -21.02
CA HIS A 106 -7.15 13.38 -21.60
C HIS A 106 -7.79 14.45 -20.70
N CYS A 107 -7.03 14.95 -19.73
CA CYS A 107 -7.47 15.96 -18.79
C CYS A 107 -7.58 17.33 -19.47
N ASP A 108 -8.49 18.18 -19.00
CA ASP A 108 -8.54 19.58 -19.43
C ASP A 108 -7.38 20.38 -18.81
N THR A 109 -6.27 20.51 -19.55
CA THR A 109 -5.08 21.24 -19.07
C THR A 109 -5.19 22.75 -19.22
N GLU A 110 -6.27 23.27 -19.80
CA GLU A 110 -6.56 24.71 -19.79
C GLU A 110 -6.94 25.15 -18.37
N ASP A 111 -7.63 24.28 -17.60
CA ASP A 111 -7.86 24.47 -16.18
C ASP A 111 -6.53 24.57 -15.41
N ALA A 112 -6.33 25.73 -14.77
CA ALA A 112 -5.13 26.03 -14.01
C ALA A 112 -4.87 25.05 -12.86
N PHE A 113 -5.92 24.58 -12.19
CA PHE A 113 -5.82 23.61 -11.12
C PHE A 113 -5.34 22.26 -11.66
N VAL A 114 -5.97 21.77 -12.74
CA VAL A 114 -5.60 20.50 -13.36
C VAL A 114 -4.14 20.54 -13.82
N ARG A 115 -3.73 21.62 -14.49
CA ARG A 115 -2.34 21.83 -14.89
C ARG A 115 -1.38 21.83 -13.70
N GLN A 116 -1.72 22.50 -12.61
CA GLN A 116 -0.89 22.54 -11.42
C GLN A 116 -0.77 21.17 -10.73
N VAL A 117 -1.83 20.37 -10.69
CA VAL A 117 -1.79 18.98 -10.20
C VAL A 117 -0.82 18.13 -11.02
N HIS A 118 -0.80 18.30 -12.34
CA HIS A 118 0.18 17.61 -13.20
C HIS A 118 1.62 18.05 -12.91
N VAL A 119 1.83 19.36 -12.67
CA VAL A 119 3.14 19.87 -12.24
C VAL A 119 3.57 19.22 -10.94
N VAL A 120 2.69 19.12 -9.92
CA VAL A 120 3.00 18.43 -8.66
C VAL A 120 3.44 16.98 -8.90
N SER A 121 2.70 16.24 -9.74
CA SER A 121 3.06 14.86 -10.10
C SER A 121 4.46 14.76 -10.71
N ASN A 122 4.77 15.64 -11.68
CA ASN A 122 6.03 15.60 -12.41
C ASN A 122 7.20 16.11 -11.58
N SER A 123 6.99 17.11 -10.72
CA SER A 123 8.01 17.64 -9.80
C SER A 123 8.42 16.63 -8.73
N ALA A 124 7.54 15.71 -8.36
CA ALA A 124 7.89 14.59 -7.49
C ALA A 124 8.87 13.60 -8.14
N ARG A 125 9.11 13.71 -9.46
CA ARG A 125 9.96 12.78 -10.24
C ARG A 125 10.89 13.51 -11.21
N PRO A 126 11.78 14.37 -10.68
CA PRO A 126 12.61 15.26 -11.50
C PRO A 126 13.55 14.52 -12.46
N ASN A 127 13.87 13.25 -12.19
CA ASN A 127 14.85 12.46 -12.95
C ASN A 127 14.24 11.52 -14.00
N GLN A 128 12.92 11.48 -14.17
CA GLN A 128 12.28 10.51 -15.06
C GLN A 128 11.92 11.06 -16.44
N GLY A 129 11.74 12.38 -16.59
CA GLY A 129 11.45 13.01 -17.89
C GLY A 129 10.22 12.46 -18.63
N LYS A 130 9.39 11.67 -17.95
CA LYS A 130 8.25 10.91 -18.50
C LYS A 130 7.01 11.15 -17.62
N PRO A 131 5.80 11.07 -18.20
CA PRO A 131 4.56 11.06 -17.44
C PRO A 131 4.52 9.95 -16.40
N CYS A 132 3.63 10.09 -15.42
CA CYS A 132 3.47 9.10 -14.37
C CYS A 132 2.97 7.77 -14.94
N SER A 133 3.67 6.67 -14.65
CA SER A 133 3.20 5.33 -15.01
C SER A 133 2.18 4.80 -14.00
N TYR A 134 1.41 3.81 -14.44
CA TYR A 134 0.38 3.17 -13.62
C TYR A 134 0.96 2.44 -12.40
N SER A 135 2.16 1.87 -12.51
CA SER A 135 2.85 1.23 -11.39
C SER A 135 3.24 2.24 -10.32
N ASP A 136 3.66 3.45 -10.70
CA ASP A 136 4.00 4.48 -9.72
C ASP A 136 2.76 4.98 -8.94
N LEU A 137 1.60 5.08 -9.61
CA LEU A 137 0.33 5.33 -8.92
C LEU A 137 0.02 4.20 -7.93
N GLY A 138 0.19 2.94 -8.34
CA GLY A 138 0.03 1.77 -7.47
C GLY A 138 0.93 1.81 -6.24
N GLN A 139 2.20 2.15 -6.42
CA GLN A 139 3.16 2.29 -5.32
C GLN A 139 2.72 3.37 -4.33
N LEU A 140 2.31 4.54 -4.81
CA LEU A 140 1.83 5.63 -3.96
C LEU A 140 0.56 5.25 -3.19
N LEU A 141 -0.38 4.55 -3.84
CA LEU A 141 -1.57 4.03 -3.20
C LEU A 141 -1.23 3.05 -2.08
N PHE A 142 -0.31 2.10 -2.32
CA PHE A 142 0.17 1.20 -1.28
C PHE A 142 0.76 1.95 -0.09
N VAL A 143 1.60 2.96 -0.34
CA VAL A 143 2.20 3.79 0.74
C VAL A 143 1.13 4.51 1.55
N ILE A 144 0.16 5.15 0.89
CA ILE A 144 -0.90 5.92 1.55
C ILE A 144 -1.77 5.01 2.44
N ILE A 145 -2.19 3.87 1.91
CA ILE A 145 -2.98 2.92 2.70
C ILE A 145 -2.12 2.30 3.80
N HIS A 146 -0.91 1.84 3.48
CA HIS A 146 0.00 1.28 4.46
C HIS A 146 0.20 2.24 5.64
N ASN A 147 0.52 3.50 5.39
CA ASN A 147 0.72 4.50 6.44
C ASN A 147 -0.55 4.79 7.25
N ALA A 148 -1.74 4.62 6.66
CA ALA A 148 -3.00 4.73 7.39
C ALA A 148 -3.32 3.48 8.23
N LEU A 149 -2.83 2.30 7.83
CA LEU A 149 -2.99 1.07 8.58
C LEU A 149 -1.86 0.83 9.60
N GLN A 150 -0.71 1.48 9.43
CA GLN A 150 0.40 1.40 10.39
C GLN A 150 -0.02 2.00 11.73
N PRO A 151 0.37 1.36 12.86
CA PRO A 151 0.14 1.86 14.20
C PRO A 151 0.95 3.13 14.43
N ALA A 152 0.40 4.26 13.98
CA ALA A 152 0.86 5.57 14.41
C ALA A 152 0.48 5.77 15.88
N ARG A 153 1.32 5.23 16.77
CA ARG A 153 1.71 5.78 18.07
C ARG A 153 0.87 5.57 19.34
N ASP A 154 -0.37 5.10 19.32
CA ASP A 154 -0.97 4.42 20.49
C ASP A 154 -2.36 3.84 20.19
N GLU A 155 -2.66 2.69 20.81
CA GLU A 155 -3.90 1.90 20.71
C GLU A 155 -4.08 1.00 19.46
N SER A 156 -3.62 -0.25 19.59
CA SER A 156 -4.12 -1.48 18.93
C SER A 156 -4.98 -1.30 17.67
N ILE A 157 -4.39 -0.95 16.52
CA ILE A 157 -5.11 -0.79 15.24
C ILE A 157 -5.88 -2.07 14.85
N HIS A 158 -5.45 -3.25 15.29
CA HIS A 158 -6.21 -4.50 15.12
C HIS A 158 -7.60 -4.55 15.77
N LYS A 159 -7.97 -3.53 16.54
CA LYS A 159 -9.27 -3.45 17.20
C LYS A 159 -10.11 -2.31 16.66
N ILE A 160 -10.00 -2.03 15.36
CA ILE A 160 -10.76 -1.00 14.61
C ILE A 160 -12.19 -0.82 15.13
N SER A 161 -13.02 -1.88 15.14
CA SER A 161 -14.42 -1.75 15.58
C SER A 161 -14.54 -1.29 17.05
N ARG A 162 -13.65 -1.76 17.92
CA ARG A 162 -13.62 -1.41 19.34
C ARG A 162 -13.06 0.00 19.56
N ASN A 163 -12.03 0.38 18.81
CA ASN A 163 -11.42 1.71 18.88
C ASN A 163 -12.39 2.75 18.36
N ALA A 164 -13.09 2.46 17.26
CA ALA A 164 -14.19 3.28 16.74
C ALA A 164 -15.30 3.45 17.78
N ALA A 165 -15.77 2.36 18.40
CA ALA A 165 -16.78 2.43 19.46
C ALA A 165 -16.30 3.19 20.71
N LYS A 166 -15.02 3.10 21.06
CA LYS A 166 -14.42 3.84 22.18
C LYS A 166 -14.31 5.34 21.85
N ALA A 167 -13.82 5.69 20.66
CA ALA A 167 -13.73 7.08 20.21
C ALA A 167 -15.12 7.73 20.12
N ALA A 168 -16.10 7.04 19.54
CA ALA A 168 -17.49 7.51 19.48
C ALA A 168 -18.08 7.77 20.87
N ARG A 169 -17.88 6.85 21.83
CA ARG A 169 -18.32 7.04 23.23
C ARG A 169 -17.62 8.22 23.92
N ALA A 170 -16.38 8.51 23.54
CA ALA A 170 -15.61 9.63 24.07
C ALA A 170 -15.87 10.96 23.33
N GLY A 171 -16.78 10.99 22.35
CA GLY A 171 -17.03 12.17 21.53
C GLY A 171 -15.83 12.58 20.65
N LYS A 172 -14.91 11.65 20.37
CA LYS A 172 -13.72 11.86 19.53
C LYS A 172 -14.01 11.43 18.09
N GLN A 173 -13.32 12.05 17.15
CA GLN A 173 -13.35 11.63 15.75
C GLN A 173 -12.79 10.22 15.60
N VAL A 174 -13.43 9.42 14.74
CA VAL A 174 -13.02 8.04 14.48
C VAL A 174 -12.02 8.03 13.32
N MET A 175 -10.89 7.35 13.52
CA MET A 175 -9.91 7.15 12.46
C MET A 175 -10.36 6.07 11.49
N TRP A 176 -10.10 6.28 10.20
CA TRP A 176 -10.20 5.27 9.17
C TRP A 176 -9.12 4.19 9.35
N PRO A 177 -9.40 2.91 9.06
CA PRO A 177 -10.74 2.38 8.77
C PRO A 177 -11.58 2.27 10.03
N THR A 178 -12.89 2.44 9.89
CA THR A 178 -13.89 2.31 10.96
C THR A 178 -14.39 0.88 11.11
N LYS A 179 -14.30 0.08 10.04
CA LYS A 179 -14.68 -1.33 9.99
C LYS A 179 -13.85 -2.09 8.94
N PRO A 180 -13.64 -3.42 9.11
CA PRO A 180 -12.87 -4.22 8.15
C PRO A 180 -13.39 -4.17 6.70
N GLN A 181 -14.70 -3.97 6.50
CA GLN A 181 -15.32 -3.94 5.17
C GLN A 181 -14.84 -2.77 4.31
N GLU A 182 -14.33 -1.69 4.90
CA GLU A 182 -13.74 -0.57 4.16
C GLU A 182 -12.43 -0.95 3.48
N LEU A 183 -11.79 -2.05 3.92
CA LEU A 183 -10.61 -2.62 3.26
C LEU A 183 -10.97 -3.63 2.18
N LEU A 184 -12.25 -4.03 2.08
CA LEU A 184 -12.74 -5.08 1.19
C LEU A 184 -13.98 -4.61 0.40
N PRO A 185 -13.90 -3.49 -0.35
CA PRO A 185 -15.07 -2.87 -0.98
C PRO A 185 -15.75 -3.76 -2.02
N TYR A 186 -15.04 -4.73 -2.60
CA TYR A 186 -15.60 -5.72 -3.54
C TYR A 186 -15.76 -7.12 -2.93
N GLY A 187 -15.73 -7.22 -1.60
CA GLY A 187 -15.71 -8.48 -0.87
C GLY A 187 -14.30 -9.09 -0.79
N ALA A 188 -14.15 -10.06 0.11
CA ALA A 188 -12.83 -10.59 0.49
C ALA A 188 -12.05 -11.19 -0.69
N LYS A 189 -12.71 -12.04 -1.51
CA LYS A 189 -12.07 -12.70 -2.65
C LYS A 189 -11.52 -11.70 -3.66
N ALA A 190 -12.42 -10.92 -4.28
CA ALA A 190 -12.07 -10.02 -5.36
C ALA A 190 -11.06 -8.95 -4.93
N SER A 191 -11.21 -8.43 -3.71
CA SER A 191 -10.30 -7.39 -3.19
C SER A 191 -8.89 -7.95 -2.96
N VAL A 192 -8.76 -9.16 -2.41
CA VAL A 192 -7.45 -9.79 -2.15
C VAL A 192 -6.78 -10.22 -3.45
N GLU A 193 -7.52 -10.83 -4.38
CA GLU A 193 -6.99 -11.21 -5.69
C GLU A 193 -6.46 -9.99 -6.45
N ALA A 194 -7.19 -8.86 -6.45
CA ALA A 194 -6.73 -7.61 -7.03
C ALA A 194 -5.44 -7.08 -6.38
N LEU A 195 -5.34 -7.13 -5.04
CA LEU A 195 -4.14 -6.68 -4.33
C LEU A 195 -2.92 -7.56 -4.64
N ILE A 196 -3.08 -8.88 -4.74
CA ILE A 196 -1.99 -9.81 -5.09
C ILE A 196 -1.47 -9.53 -6.51
N LEU A 197 -2.36 -9.19 -7.44
CA LEU A 197 -1.96 -8.75 -8.78
C LEU A 197 -1.11 -7.47 -8.70
N TRP A 198 -1.53 -6.50 -7.88
CA TRP A 198 -0.73 -5.29 -7.63
C TRP A 198 0.62 -5.57 -6.97
N VAL A 199 0.74 -6.56 -6.08
CA VAL A 199 2.05 -7.00 -5.53
C VAL A 199 2.98 -7.48 -6.65
N GLY A 200 2.44 -8.11 -7.69
CA GLY A 200 3.22 -8.52 -8.87
C GLY A 200 3.67 -7.35 -9.73
N ILE A 201 2.83 -6.32 -9.87
CA ILE A 201 3.15 -5.10 -10.62
C ILE A 201 4.15 -4.21 -9.85
N VAL A 202 4.00 -4.14 -8.52
CA VAL A 202 4.80 -3.31 -7.61
C VAL A 202 5.37 -4.20 -6.49
N PRO A 203 6.43 -4.97 -6.77
CA PRO A 203 7.02 -5.89 -5.79
C PRO A 203 7.87 -5.12 -4.76
N HIS A 204 7.21 -4.58 -3.74
CA HIS A 204 7.83 -3.78 -2.66
C HIS A 204 7.36 -4.25 -1.28
N ALA A 205 8.23 -4.23 -0.27
CA ALA A 205 7.89 -4.62 1.10
C ALA A 205 6.68 -3.86 1.71
N VAL A 206 6.38 -2.64 1.25
CA VAL A 206 5.19 -1.86 1.68
C VAL A 206 3.88 -2.58 1.35
N SER A 207 3.79 -3.25 0.19
CA SER A 207 2.58 -3.99 -0.18
C SER A 207 2.38 -5.21 0.72
N LEU A 208 3.45 -5.91 1.08
CA LEU A 208 3.41 -6.99 2.08
C LEU A 208 3.03 -6.49 3.47
N GLY A 209 3.60 -5.36 3.91
CA GLY A 209 3.25 -4.76 5.19
C GLY A 209 1.78 -4.31 5.27
N MET A 210 1.23 -3.79 4.16
CA MET A 210 -0.21 -3.52 4.03
C MET A 210 -1.03 -4.81 4.13
N LEU A 211 -0.68 -5.87 3.39
CA LEU A 211 -1.37 -7.17 3.48
C LEU A 211 -1.30 -7.77 4.89
N GLY A 212 -0.16 -7.62 5.59
CA GLY A 212 -0.01 -8.04 6.98
C GLY A 212 -0.97 -7.28 7.90
N SER A 213 -1.08 -5.96 7.73
CA SER A 213 -2.04 -5.15 8.47
C SER A 213 -3.49 -5.56 8.15
N MET A 214 -3.80 -5.86 6.88
CA MET A 214 -5.12 -6.37 6.49
C MET A 214 -5.41 -7.75 7.10
N LEU A 215 -4.43 -8.65 7.22
CA LEU A 215 -4.60 -9.93 7.91
C LEU A 215 -4.89 -9.71 9.40
N GLU A 216 -4.22 -8.75 10.05
CA GLU A 216 -4.48 -8.41 11.44
C GLU A 216 -5.92 -7.89 11.66
N ILE A 217 -6.42 -7.09 10.71
CA ILE A 217 -7.71 -6.41 10.78
C ILE A 217 -8.87 -7.31 10.35
N CYS A 218 -8.75 -7.93 9.17
CA CYS A 218 -9.80 -8.73 8.55
C CYS A 218 -9.76 -10.20 9.00
N LYS A 219 -8.63 -10.65 9.53
CA LYS A 219 -8.41 -11.99 10.09
C LYS A 219 -8.77 -13.09 9.09
N LYS A 220 -9.46 -14.14 9.56
CA LYS A 220 -9.85 -15.31 8.78
C LYS A 220 -10.67 -15.02 7.52
N GLN A 221 -11.25 -13.81 7.38
CA GLN A 221 -12.04 -13.46 6.18
C GLN A 221 -11.19 -13.46 4.90
N ILE A 222 -9.90 -13.12 4.98
CA ILE A 222 -9.03 -13.00 3.80
C ILE A 222 -8.03 -14.16 3.65
N VAL A 223 -7.83 -14.95 4.71
CA VAL A 223 -6.86 -16.06 4.76
C VAL A 223 -7.00 -17.03 3.58
N PRO A 224 -8.20 -17.54 3.23
CA PRO A 224 -8.34 -18.51 2.14
C PRO A 224 -7.83 -18.00 0.78
N TYR A 225 -7.95 -16.70 0.53
CA TYR A 225 -7.54 -16.08 -0.73
C TYR A 225 -6.04 -15.74 -0.77
N ILE A 226 -5.45 -15.50 0.40
CA ILE A 226 -4.00 -15.32 0.56
C ILE A 226 -3.29 -16.68 0.41
N VAL A 227 -3.70 -17.69 1.17
CA VAL A 227 -3.12 -19.04 1.15
C VAL A 227 -3.39 -19.76 -0.16
N GLY A 228 -4.57 -19.56 -0.75
CA GLY A 228 -4.94 -20.13 -2.05
C GLY A 228 -4.27 -19.45 -3.25
N SER A 229 -3.50 -18.38 -3.04
CA SER A 229 -2.81 -17.68 -4.11
C SER A 229 -1.68 -18.53 -4.69
N LYS A 230 -1.64 -18.62 -6.02
CA LYS A 230 -0.59 -19.35 -6.75
C LYS A 230 0.71 -18.55 -6.92
N THR A 231 0.68 -17.23 -6.74
CA THR A 231 1.79 -16.33 -7.07
C THR A 231 2.38 -15.64 -5.85
N LEU A 232 1.58 -15.41 -4.80
CA LEU A 232 1.96 -14.56 -3.67
C LEU A 232 3.15 -15.12 -2.88
N ALA A 233 3.28 -16.44 -2.75
CA ALA A 233 4.43 -17.05 -2.08
C ALA A 233 5.74 -16.78 -2.82
N GLY A 234 5.73 -16.82 -4.16
CA GLY A 234 6.86 -16.46 -5.00
C GLY A 234 7.19 -14.98 -4.90
N GLN A 235 6.17 -14.11 -4.96
CA GLN A 235 6.32 -12.67 -4.77
C GLN A 235 6.92 -12.31 -3.41
N LEU A 236 6.46 -12.97 -2.33
CA LEU A 236 7.02 -12.82 -0.99
C LEU A 236 8.51 -13.17 -0.97
N ALA A 237 8.90 -14.30 -1.56
CA ALA A 237 10.29 -14.72 -1.64
C ALA A 237 11.14 -13.69 -2.39
N SER A 238 10.70 -13.26 -3.58
CA SER A 238 11.42 -12.28 -4.40
C SER A 238 11.58 -10.92 -3.71
N ILE A 239 10.52 -10.39 -3.08
CA ILE A 239 10.59 -9.13 -2.34
C ILE A 239 11.58 -9.25 -1.18
N THR A 240 11.54 -10.37 -0.44
CA THR A 240 12.45 -10.62 0.67
C THR A 240 13.91 -10.70 0.20
N GLU A 241 14.16 -11.35 -0.94
CA GLU A 241 15.49 -11.47 -1.54
C GLU A 241 16.07 -10.11 -1.92
N ILE A 242 15.27 -9.26 -2.55
CA ILE A 242 15.67 -7.89 -2.91
C ILE A 242 16.07 -7.10 -1.65
N VAL A 243 15.22 -7.09 -0.62
CA VAL A 243 15.50 -6.36 0.63
C VAL A 243 16.77 -6.91 1.31
N TRP A 244 16.95 -8.23 1.32
CA TRP A 244 18.14 -8.87 1.88
C TRP A 244 19.42 -8.49 1.11
N MET A 245 19.39 -8.52 -0.22
CA MET A 245 20.52 -8.10 -1.04
C MET A 245 20.91 -6.65 -0.78
N VAL A 246 19.93 -5.74 -0.68
CA VAL A 246 20.18 -4.33 -0.36
C VAL A 246 20.80 -4.18 1.03
N TRP A 247 20.30 -4.91 2.03
CA TRP A 247 20.87 -4.93 3.38
C TRP A 247 22.33 -5.40 3.36
N MET A 248 22.62 -6.52 2.70
CA MET A 248 23.97 -7.08 2.60
C MET A 248 24.95 -6.10 1.93
N VAL A 249 24.53 -5.43 0.85
CA VAL A 249 25.34 -4.42 0.18
C VAL A 249 25.63 -3.24 1.10
N GLN A 250 24.63 -2.77 1.87
CA GLN A 250 24.82 -1.68 2.83
C GLN A 250 25.78 -2.05 3.97
N GLN A 251 25.75 -3.28 4.47
CA GLN A 251 26.68 -3.75 5.50
C GLN A 251 28.13 -3.85 5.00
N GLN A 252 28.32 -4.24 3.74
CA GLN A 252 29.65 -4.42 3.16
C GLN A 252 30.24 -3.12 2.58
N ALA A 253 29.39 -2.22 2.09
CA ALA A 253 29.78 -0.96 1.46
C ALA A 253 28.76 0.14 1.79
N PRO A 254 28.83 0.74 3.00
CA PRO A 254 27.94 1.81 3.41
C PRO A 254 27.93 2.97 2.41
N GLY A 255 26.75 3.41 2.00
CA GLY A 255 26.57 4.52 1.04
C GLY A 255 26.62 4.14 -0.44
N ARG A 256 26.73 2.85 -0.77
CA ARG A 256 26.67 2.38 -2.17
C ARG A 256 25.25 2.31 -2.73
N THR A 257 24.24 2.22 -1.87
CA THR A 257 22.82 2.32 -2.27
C THR A 257 22.22 3.61 -1.70
N ASN A 258 21.14 4.09 -2.33
CA ASN A 258 20.37 5.24 -1.85
C ASN A 258 19.44 4.87 -0.66
N VAL A 259 19.47 3.62 -0.19
CA VAL A 259 18.63 3.12 0.89
C VAL A 259 19.45 3.09 2.19
N THR A 260 18.93 3.72 3.23
CA THR A 260 19.54 3.75 4.56
C THR A 260 19.34 2.43 5.29
N PRO A 261 20.20 2.09 6.27
CA PRO A 261 19.98 0.92 7.13
C PRO A 261 18.62 0.90 7.82
N THR A 262 18.12 2.08 8.24
CA THR A 262 16.80 2.21 8.88
C THR A 262 15.67 1.85 7.93
N GLU A 263 15.72 2.29 6.67
CA GLU A 263 14.71 1.94 5.66
C GLU A 263 14.72 0.44 5.36
N CYS A 264 15.90 -0.20 5.27
CA CYS A 264 15.99 -1.66 5.13
C CYS A 264 15.36 -2.39 6.33
N LEU A 265 15.61 -1.92 7.55
CA LEU A 265 15.00 -2.50 8.75
C LEU A 265 13.49 -2.34 8.75
N ASP A 266 12.96 -1.20 8.31
CA ASP A 266 11.51 -1.00 8.19
C ASP A 266 10.88 -1.91 7.14
N ASP A 267 11.56 -2.15 6.02
CA ASP A 267 11.13 -3.13 5.02
C ASP A 267 11.13 -4.57 5.56
N LEU A 268 12.16 -4.95 6.33
CA LEU A 268 12.19 -6.24 7.01
C LEU A 268 11.06 -6.37 8.04
N LYS A 269 10.72 -5.31 8.78
CA LYS A 269 9.58 -5.31 9.71
C LYS A 269 8.25 -5.53 8.99
N ARG A 270 8.05 -4.90 7.83
CA ARG A 270 6.83 -5.06 7.00
C ARG A 270 6.66 -6.50 6.52
N ILE A 271 7.75 -7.12 6.06
CA ILE A 271 7.78 -8.53 5.66
C ILE A 271 7.47 -9.42 6.87
N ALA A 272 8.14 -9.18 8.00
CA ALA A 272 7.96 -9.96 9.21
C ALA A 272 6.51 -9.90 9.73
N LEU A 273 5.85 -8.74 9.68
CA LEU A 273 4.44 -8.59 10.03
C LEU A 273 3.56 -9.52 9.20
N PHE A 274 3.73 -9.54 7.88
CA PHE A 274 2.95 -10.41 7.00
C PHE A 274 3.15 -11.89 7.34
N CYS A 275 4.40 -12.32 7.48
CA CYS A 275 4.74 -13.71 7.85
C CYS A 275 4.18 -14.10 9.22
N HIS A 276 4.29 -13.21 10.21
CA HIS A 276 3.77 -13.45 11.56
C HIS A 276 2.25 -13.62 11.55
N MET A 277 1.54 -12.74 10.84
CA MET A 277 0.08 -12.83 10.74
C MET A 277 -0.38 -14.09 10.02
N LEU A 278 0.35 -14.57 9.01
CA LEU A 278 0.08 -15.86 8.40
C LEU A 278 0.27 -17.02 9.39
N ALA A 279 1.37 -17.01 10.13
CA ALA A 279 1.68 -18.04 11.11
C ALA A 279 0.65 -18.09 12.26
N ASP A 280 0.14 -16.94 12.69
CA ASP A 280 -0.88 -16.83 13.75
C ASP A 280 -2.27 -17.30 13.28
N LEU A 281 -2.64 -17.00 12.03
CA LEU A 281 -4.01 -17.21 11.53
C LEU A 281 -4.23 -18.54 10.81
N CYS A 282 -3.17 -19.18 10.30
CA CYS A 282 -3.26 -20.36 9.47
C CYS A 282 -2.85 -21.63 10.22
N TYR A 283 -3.45 -22.77 9.85
CA TYR A 283 -2.96 -24.08 10.26
C TYR A 283 -1.66 -24.43 9.53
N GLU A 284 -0.84 -25.30 10.13
CA GLU A 284 0.42 -25.75 9.54
C GLU A 284 0.26 -26.29 8.11
N MET A 285 -0.84 -27.01 7.82
CA MET A 285 -1.12 -27.54 6.49
C MET A 285 -1.43 -26.46 5.45
N GLU A 286 -2.11 -25.39 5.86
CA GLU A 286 -2.39 -24.24 5.00
C GLU A 286 -1.09 -23.51 4.64
N LEU A 287 -0.19 -23.32 5.62
CA LEU A 287 1.12 -22.73 5.40
C LEU A 287 2.00 -23.59 4.48
N LYS A 288 1.96 -24.92 4.65
CA LYS A 288 2.65 -25.85 3.74
C LYS A 288 2.11 -25.70 2.32
N ASN A 289 0.80 -25.69 2.14
CA ASN A 289 0.19 -25.54 0.81
C ASN A 289 0.50 -24.19 0.17
N PHE A 290 0.52 -23.11 0.95
CA PHE A 290 0.95 -21.79 0.48
C PHE A 290 2.41 -21.79 0.01
N ALA A 291 3.28 -22.51 0.74
CA ALA A 291 4.69 -22.59 0.39
C ALA A 291 4.97 -23.53 -0.81
N VAL A 292 4.15 -24.58 -1.02
CA VAL A 292 4.30 -25.61 -2.09
C VAL A 292 4.24 -24.96 -3.48
N GLY A 293 5.41 -24.74 -4.07
CA GLY A 293 5.63 -23.99 -5.31
C GLY A 293 6.79 -23.00 -5.20
N SER A 294 7.07 -22.54 -3.98
CA SER A 294 8.22 -21.68 -3.64
C SER A 294 9.11 -22.32 -2.58
N VAL A 295 8.76 -23.50 -2.04
CA VAL A 295 9.47 -24.23 -0.98
C VAL A 295 10.97 -24.29 -1.22
N GLU A 296 11.48 -24.56 -2.42
CA GLU A 296 12.95 -24.64 -2.61
C GLU A 296 13.65 -23.27 -2.49
N ARG A 297 13.03 -22.18 -2.98
CA ARG A 297 13.56 -20.80 -2.82
C ARG A 297 13.32 -20.27 -1.39
N LEU A 298 12.17 -20.57 -0.81
CA LEU A 298 11.79 -20.28 0.58
C LEU A 298 12.47 -21.21 1.60
N LEU A 299 13.08 -22.34 1.26
CA LEU A 299 13.89 -23.13 2.20
C LEU A 299 15.35 -22.63 2.20
N GLY A 300 15.84 -22.10 1.07
CA GLY A 300 17.13 -21.39 1.04
C GLY A 300 17.11 -20.06 1.81
N MET A 301 15.97 -19.36 1.82
CA MET A 301 15.81 -18.05 2.48
C MET A 301 14.91 -18.06 3.72
N GLY A 302 13.90 -18.92 3.76
CA GLY A 302 12.96 -19.01 4.88
C GLY A 302 13.55 -19.70 6.09
N ASP A 303 14.62 -20.49 5.97
CA ASP A 303 15.45 -20.84 7.12
C ASP A 303 16.05 -19.58 7.77
N ILE A 304 16.35 -18.52 7.00
CA ILE A 304 16.85 -17.25 7.53
C ILE A 304 15.70 -16.42 8.11
N VAL A 305 14.58 -16.27 7.40
CA VAL A 305 13.41 -15.51 7.89
C VAL A 305 12.77 -16.16 9.13
N PHE A 306 12.62 -17.48 9.15
CA PHE A 306 12.13 -18.24 10.32
C PHE A 306 13.17 -18.42 11.42
N LYS A 307 14.49 -18.43 11.17
CA LYS A 307 15.51 -18.29 12.24
C LYS A 307 15.57 -16.87 12.81
N TRP A 308 15.26 -15.85 12.01
CA TRP A 308 15.22 -14.45 12.45
C TRP A 308 13.95 -14.11 13.24
N LEU A 309 12.80 -14.71 12.92
CA LEU A 309 11.52 -14.42 13.57
C LEU A 309 11.54 -14.58 15.11
N PRO A 310 12.15 -15.63 15.69
CA PRO A 310 12.34 -15.75 17.14
C PRO A 310 13.42 -14.81 17.71
N GLY A 311 14.39 -14.38 16.89
CA GLY A 311 15.48 -13.48 17.28
C GLY A 311 15.10 -11.99 17.25
N LEU A 312 14.00 -11.62 16.57
CA LEU A 312 13.36 -10.31 16.61
C LEU A 312 12.45 -10.14 17.84
N ASP A 313 12.81 -10.81 18.95
CA ASP A 313 12.15 -10.78 20.25
C ASP A 313 11.85 -9.33 20.67
N SER A 314 10.53 -9.03 20.79
CA SER A 314 9.80 -7.97 21.53
C SER A 314 10.33 -6.54 21.64
N SER A 315 11.53 -6.26 21.14
CA SER A 315 12.30 -5.01 21.20
C SER A 315 12.02 -4.12 19.99
N VAL A 316 11.67 -4.72 18.85
CA VAL A 316 11.25 -4.01 17.63
C VAL A 316 9.95 -3.24 17.83
N TYR A 317 9.08 -3.69 18.75
CA TYR A 317 7.85 -3.00 19.13
C TYR A 317 8.08 -1.84 20.12
N ARG A 318 9.31 -1.61 20.59
CA ARG A 318 9.61 -0.65 21.67
C ARG A 318 10.58 0.47 21.33
N MET A 319 11.00 0.65 20.08
CA MET A 319 11.87 1.76 19.70
C MET A 319 11.12 2.76 18.81
N THR A 320 10.58 3.77 19.49
CA THR A 320 10.33 5.19 19.13
C THR A 320 10.13 5.59 17.68
#